data_AF-A0A8W8MAN1-F1
#
_entry.id   AF-A0A8W8MAN1-F1
#
_cell.length_a   1.000
_cell.length_b   1.000
_cell.length_c   1.000
_cell.angle_alpha   90.00
_cell.angle_beta   90.00
_cell.angle_gamma   90.00
#
_symmetry.space_group_name_H-M   'P 1'
#
loop_
_entity.id
_entity.type
_entity.pdbx_description
1 polymer ?
#
loop_
_entity_poly.entity_id
_entity_poly.type
_entity_poly.pdbx_seq_one_letter_code
_entity_poly.pdbx_strand_id
1 'polypeptide(L)'
;AKSYDHVKCLTGQWRAGSNAGGQVSNRTFHINPQIKIKSSDQRVKFQLMVDSKAPIGLKLFKLKGESVPVGIDWLYKHYRDAVRMTDGDDGPFVMGTSAPAVYSLEAGSYVCLLHMDQPDTERRFALVIRSQTPLYDIEPHQME
;
A
#
# COMPACT_ATOMS: atom_id res chain seq x y z
N ALA A 1 -19.64 9.98 14.91
CA ALA A 1 -18.54 9.68 13.98
C ALA A 1 -18.75 8.28 13.43
N LYS A 2 -18.65 8.04 12.12
CA LYS A 2 -18.70 6.65 11.60
C LYS A 2 -17.48 5.90 12.15
N SER A 3 -17.72 4.86 12.95
CA SER A 3 -16.69 4.03 13.58
C SER A 3 -15.96 3.18 12.54
N TYR A 4 -14.71 2.81 12.82
CA TYR A 4 -13.92 1.89 12.02
C TYR A 4 -13.96 0.53 12.70
N ASP A 5 -15.04 -0.21 12.49
CA ASP A 5 -15.37 -1.41 13.28
C ASP A 5 -14.64 -2.66 12.80
N HIS A 6 -14.01 -2.60 11.62
CA HIS A 6 -13.30 -3.71 11.03
C HIS A 6 -11.81 -3.41 10.95
N VAL A 7 -10.99 -4.37 11.39
CA VAL A 7 -9.53 -4.27 11.40
C VAL A 7 -8.93 -5.50 10.77
N LYS A 8 -8.01 -5.31 9.81
CA LYS A 8 -7.13 -6.35 9.29
C LYS A 8 -5.69 -5.93 9.56
N CYS A 9 -4.87 -6.86 10.06
CA CYS A 9 -3.44 -6.69 10.17
C CYS A 9 -2.76 -7.67 9.21
N LEU A 10 -1.85 -7.15 8.39
CA LEU A 10 -0.98 -7.93 7.52
C LEU A 10 0.47 -7.67 7.93
N THR A 11 1.28 -8.72 8.01
CA THR A 11 2.70 -8.61 8.38
C THR A 11 3.55 -9.22 7.30
N GLY A 12 4.71 -8.64 7.03
CA GLY A 12 5.68 -9.18 6.10
C GLY A 12 7.03 -8.49 6.25
N GLN A 13 7.92 -8.69 5.29
CA GLN A 13 9.19 -7.99 5.22
C GLN A 13 9.55 -7.57 3.79
N TRP A 14 10.32 -6.49 3.67
CA TRP A 14 11.17 -6.25 2.51
C TRP A 14 12.47 -7.04 2.72
N ARG A 15 12.89 -7.77 1.69
CA ARG A 15 14.09 -8.62 1.64
C ARG A 15 14.90 -8.27 0.39
N ALA A 16 16.21 -8.12 0.56
CA ALA A 16 17.12 -7.79 -0.53
C ALA A 16 17.14 -8.90 -1.59
N GLY A 17 17.19 -8.52 -2.86
CA GLY A 17 17.14 -9.47 -3.98
C GLY A 17 15.81 -10.21 -4.20
N SER A 18 14.76 -9.94 -3.41
CA SER A 18 13.40 -10.48 -3.65
C SER A 18 12.36 -9.38 -3.88
N ASN A 19 11.98 -8.67 -2.82
CA ASN A 19 10.83 -7.76 -2.82
C ASN A 19 11.16 -6.36 -2.25
N ALA A 20 12.43 -6.05 -1.98
CA ALA A 20 12.87 -4.71 -1.57
C ALA A 20 13.08 -3.78 -2.79
N GLY A 21 12.00 -3.31 -3.40
CA GLY A 21 12.03 -2.61 -4.69
C GLY A 21 12.43 -1.12 -4.65
N GLY A 22 12.46 -0.49 -3.48
CA GLY A 22 12.68 0.95 -3.32
C GLY A 22 11.52 1.80 -3.83
N GLN A 23 11.70 3.11 -3.97
CA GLN A 23 10.66 4.03 -4.45
C GLN A 23 10.54 4.09 -5.98
N VAL A 24 9.57 4.84 -6.51
CA VAL A 24 9.22 4.90 -7.96
C VAL A 24 10.37 5.22 -8.90
N SER A 25 11.38 5.98 -8.46
CA SER A 25 12.57 6.29 -9.25
C SER A 25 13.43 5.06 -9.58
N ASN A 26 13.18 3.92 -8.91
CA ASN A 26 13.87 2.66 -9.14
C ASN A 26 13.07 1.77 -10.11
N ARG A 27 13.77 1.09 -11.02
CA ARG A 27 13.16 0.13 -11.97
C ARG A 27 12.57 -1.11 -11.28
N THR A 28 12.99 -1.35 -10.05
CA THR A 28 12.53 -2.42 -9.16
C THR A 28 11.25 -2.07 -8.40
N PHE A 29 10.67 -0.87 -8.55
CA PHE A 29 9.51 -0.44 -7.77
C PHE A 29 8.34 -1.45 -7.72
N HIS A 30 8.11 -2.18 -8.81
CA HIS A 30 7.05 -3.17 -8.95
C HIS A 30 7.25 -4.47 -8.15
N ILE A 31 8.46 -4.75 -7.66
CA ILE A 31 8.71 -5.98 -6.87
C ILE A 31 8.36 -5.81 -5.39
N ASN A 32 8.09 -4.57 -4.97
CA ASN A 32 7.62 -4.27 -3.62
C ASN A 32 6.34 -5.03 -3.25
N PRO A 33 6.08 -5.27 -1.96
CA PRO A 33 4.82 -5.85 -1.49
C PRO A 33 3.59 -5.15 -2.07
N GLN A 34 2.67 -5.95 -2.62
CA GLN A 34 1.41 -5.49 -3.19
C GLN A 34 0.24 -6.20 -2.52
N ILE A 35 -0.75 -5.46 -2.04
CA ILE A 35 -1.93 -6.00 -1.40
C ILE A 35 -3.14 -5.60 -2.23
N LYS A 36 -3.76 -6.59 -2.86
CA LYS A 36 -5.05 -6.39 -3.54
C LYS A 36 -6.14 -6.36 -2.48
N ILE A 37 -7.06 -5.42 -2.63
CA ILE A 37 -8.24 -5.28 -1.76
C ILE A 37 -9.45 -4.95 -2.61
N LYS A 38 -10.61 -5.42 -2.18
CA LYS A 38 -11.90 -5.01 -2.72
C LYS A 38 -12.69 -4.26 -1.66
N SER A 39 -13.18 -3.08 -2.02
CA SER A 39 -13.93 -2.20 -1.11
C SER A 39 -15.31 -1.90 -1.67
N SER A 40 -16.27 -1.64 -0.78
CA SER A 40 -17.48 -0.86 -1.07
C SER A 40 -17.20 0.64 -0.92
N ASP A 41 -18.22 1.49 -1.16
CA ASP A 41 -18.13 2.93 -0.88
C ASP A 41 -17.95 3.18 0.62
N GLN A 42 -16.76 3.60 1.06
CA GLN A 42 -16.46 3.83 2.48
C GLN A 42 -15.16 4.61 2.71
N ARG A 43 -14.94 5.03 3.97
CA ARG A 43 -13.62 5.49 4.39
C ARG A 43 -12.77 4.34 4.91
N VAL A 44 -11.51 4.31 4.53
CA VAL A 44 -10.52 3.30 4.96
C VAL A 44 -9.27 4.00 5.47
N LYS A 45 -8.72 3.49 6.57
CA LYS A 45 -7.44 3.93 7.14
C LYS A 45 -6.41 2.84 6.97
N PHE A 46 -5.27 3.21 6.40
CA PHE A 46 -4.08 2.38 6.36
C PHE A 46 -3.07 2.93 7.35
N GLN A 47 -2.33 2.03 7.97
CA GLN A 47 -1.22 2.38 8.83
C GLN A 47 -0.10 1.39 8.58
N LEU A 48 0.89 1.81 7.80
CA LEU A 48 2.11 1.05 7.60
C LEU A 48 3.06 1.34 8.76
N MET A 49 3.55 0.30 9.41
CA MET A 49 4.43 0.40 10.58
C MET A 49 5.68 -0.44 10.39
N VAL A 50 6.78 0.02 10.98
CA VAL A 50 8.07 -0.67 11.01
C VAL A 50 8.70 -0.58 12.41
N ASP A 51 9.69 -1.42 12.67
CA ASP A 51 10.35 -1.58 13.97
C ASP A 51 11.29 -0.45 14.38
N SER A 52 11.83 0.30 13.42
CA SER A 52 12.73 1.42 13.65
C SER A 52 12.58 2.48 12.56
N LYS A 53 13.01 3.72 12.88
CA LYS A 53 12.80 4.88 12.00
C LYS A 53 13.40 4.63 10.62
N ALA A 54 12.57 4.70 9.58
CA ALA A 54 12.97 4.52 8.19
C ALA A 54 12.11 5.38 7.25
N PRO A 55 12.57 5.67 6.02
CA PRO A 55 11.72 6.28 5.01
C PRO A 55 10.80 5.19 4.45
N ILE A 56 9.52 5.27 4.80
CA ILE A 56 8.48 4.30 4.41
C ILE A 56 7.32 5.02 3.74
N GLY A 57 6.72 4.35 2.76
CA GLY A 57 5.56 4.87 2.07
C GLY A 57 4.61 3.79 1.58
N LEU A 58 3.43 4.23 1.23
CA LEU A 58 2.44 3.41 0.56
C LEU A 58 1.76 4.21 -0.54
N LYS A 59 1.38 3.51 -1.61
CA LYS A 59 0.61 4.08 -2.71
C LYS A 59 -0.55 3.17 -3.05
N LEU A 60 -1.71 3.77 -3.33
CA LEU A 60 -2.94 3.04 -3.62
C LEU A 60 -3.39 3.34 -5.04
N PHE A 61 -3.73 2.31 -5.81
CA PHE A 61 -4.22 2.45 -7.18
C PHE A 61 -5.54 1.71 -7.35
N LYS A 62 -6.47 2.30 -8.11
CA LYS A 62 -7.73 1.62 -8.48
C LYS A 62 -7.48 0.71 -9.68
N LEU A 63 -7.85 -0.56 -9.55
CA LEU A 63 -7.75 -1.55 -10.61
C LEU A 63 -9.01 -1.50 -11.49
N LYS A 64 -8.83 -1.68 -12.79
CA LYS A 64 -9.86 -1.78 -13.84
C LYS A 64 -9.83 -3.14 -14.53
N GLY A 65 -9.56 -4.20 -13.76
CA GLY A 65 -9.54 -5.60 -14.21
C GLY A 65 -8.15 -6.23 -14.26
N GLU A 66 -7.10 -5.51 -13.87
CA GLU A 66 -5.74 -6.05 -13.83
C GLU A 66 -5.57 -7.10 -12.74
N SER A 67 -4.72 -8.08 -13.02
CA SER A 67 -4.21 -9.02 -12.02
C SER A 67 -3.10 -8.38 -11.20
N VAL A 68 -2.99 -8.79 -9.94
CA VAL A 68 -1.90 -8.41 -9.03
C VAL A 68 -0.95 -9.61 -8.90
N PRO A 69 0.39 -9.40 -8.86
CA PRO A 69 1.09 -8.12 -8.83
C PRO A 69 1.06 -7.37 -10.18
N VAL A 70 0.89 -6.05 -10.13
CA VAL A 70 1.01 -5.18 -11.31
C VAL A 70 2.48 -4.94 -11.63
N GLY A 71 2.82 -4.89 -12.93
CA GLY A 71 4.17 -4.68 -13.42
C GLY A 71 4.61 -3.21 -13.46
N ILE A 72 5.91 -2.99 -13.69
CA ILE A 72 6.52 -1.64 -13.69
C ILE A 72 5.92 -0.70 -14.73
N ASP A 73 5.65 -1.19 -15.93
CA ASP A 73 5.09 -0.37 -17.01
C ASP A 73 3.69 0.14 -16.66
N TRP A 74 2.88 -0.72 -16.00
CA TRP A 74 1.56 -0.33 -15.52
C TRP A 74 1.68 0.72 -14.42
N LEU A 75 2.60 0.53 -13.46
CA LEU A 75 2.82 1.46 -12.36
C LEU A 75 3.29 2.82 -12.85
N TYR A 76 4.22 2.89 -13.80
CA TYR A 76 4.68 4.16 -14.38
C TYR A 76 3.56 4.88 -15.14
N LYS A 77 2.76 4.14 -15.91
CA LYS A 77 1.62 4.70 -16.63
C LYS A 77 0.57 5.30 -15.69
N HIS A 78 0.29 4.65 -14.57
CA HIS A 78 -0.77 5.05 -13.64
C HIS A 78 -0.26 5.79 -12.40
N TYR A 79 1.03 6.11 -12.32
CA TYR A 79 1.63 6.67 -11.11
C TYR A 79 0.94 7.96 -10.64
N ARG A 80 0.56 8.82 -11.60
CA ARG A 80 -0.14 10.09 -11.37
C ARG A 80 -1.63 9.93 -11.08
N ASP A 81 -2.19 8.75 -11.37
CA ASP A 81 -3.59 8.40 -11.17
C ASP A 81 -3.81 7.63 -9.86
N ALA A 82 -2.80 7.61 -8.98
CA ALA A 82 -2.91 7.07 -7.64
C ALA A 82 -4.11 7.69 -6.90
N VAL A 83 -4.81 6.86 -6.13
CA VAL A 83 -5.95 7.28 -5.32
C VAL A 83 -5.47 8.32 -4.33
N ARG A 84 -6.12 9.48 -4.31
CA ARG A 84 -5.79 10.54 -3.38
C ARG A 84 -6.37 10.25 -2.00
N MET A 85 -5.57 10.53 -0.98
CA MET A 85 -5.99 10.59 0.40
C MET A 85 -7.00 11.71 0.63
N THR A 86 -7.66 11.71 1.80
CA THR A 86 -8.67 12.71 2.13
C THR A 86 -8.15 14.12 2.35
N ASP A 87 -6.82 14.30 2.47
CA ASP A 87 -6.13 15.59 2.51
C ASP A 87 -5.62 16.03 1.11
N GLY A 88 -5.83 15.21 0.07
CA GLY A 88 -5.46 15.51 -1.31
C GLY A 88 -4.11 14.96 -1.77
N ASP A 89 -3.29 14.39 -0.87
CA ASP A 89 -2.01 13.77 -1.23
C ASP A 89 -2.21 12.39 -1.88
N ASP A 90 -1.22 11.88 -2.61
CA ASP A 90 -1.34 10.63 -3.37
C ASP A 90 -0.78 9.38 -2.66
N GLY A 91 -0.39 9.55 -1.39
CA GLY A 91 0.08 8.51 -0.49
C GLY A 91 1.21 9.03 0.40
N PRO A 92 1.32 8.59 1.66
CA PRO A 92 2.37 9.08 2.54
C PRO A 92 3.72 8.50 2.13
N PHE A 93 4.76 9.33 2.19
CA PHE A 93 6.15 8.90 2.22
C PHE A 93 6.88 9.70 3.31
N VAL A 94 7.20 9.03 4.41
CA VAL A 94 7.64 9.70 5.65
C VAL A 94 8.85 9.02 6.25
N MET A 95 9.73 9.81 6.86
CA MET A 95 10.82 9.31 7.69
C MET A 95 10.32 9.05 9.12
N GLY A 96 9.94 7.81 9.43
CA GLY A 96 9.29 7.49 10.71
C GLY A 96 9.18 6.00 10.98
N THR A 97 8.40 5.65 12.00
CA THR A 97 8.01 4.26 12.32
C THR A 97 6.58 3.93 11.90
N SER A 98 5.82 4.94 11.46
CA SER A 98 4.42 4.81 11.05
C SER A 98 4.09 5.79 9.93
N ALA A 99 3.46 5.30 8.86
CA ALA A 99 2.91 6.09 7.76
C ALA A 99 1.39 5.90 7.70
N PRO A 100 0.60 6.80 8.31
CA PRO A 100 -0.86 6.74 8.25
C PRO A 100 -1.39 7.31 6.92
N ALA A 101 -2.42 6.68 6.36
CA ALA A 101 -3.14 7.16 5.20
C ALA A 101 -4.64 7.00 5.38
N VAL A 102 -5.43 7.98 4.97
CA VAL A 102 -6.89 7.93 5.04
C VAL A 102 -7.46 8.16 3.65
N TYR A 103 -8.25 7.22 3.16
CA TYR A 103 -8.87 7.28 1.85
C TYR A 103 -10.40 7.27 1.96
N SER A 104 -11.05 7.92 1.00
CA SER A 104 -12.46 7.70 0.68
C SER A 104 -12.50 6.84 -0.59
N LEU A 105 -12.81 5.56 -0.43
CA LEU A 105 -12.84 4.61 -1.54
C LEU A 105 -14.25 4.47 -2.08
N GLU A 106 -14.34 4.38 -3.40
CA GLU A 106 -15.53 3.93 -4.09
C GLU A 106 -15.55 2.39 -4.14
N ALA A 107 -16.69 1.82 -4.51
CA ALA A 107 -16.80 0.41 -4.82
C ALA A 107 -15.82 0.03 -5.95
N GLY A 108 -14.99 -0.98 -5.69
CA GLY A 108 -13.99 -1.41 -6.66
C GLY A 108 -12.87 -2.26 -6.07
N SER A 109 -11.95 -2.64 -6.94
CA SER A 109 -10.71 -3.33 -6.58
C SER A 109 -9.54 -2.35 -6.61
N TYR A 110 -8.60 -2.54 -5.70
CA TYR A 110 -7.45 -1.67 -5.52
C TYR A 110 -6.20 -2.49 -5.25
N VAL A 111 -5.03 -1.93 -5.57
CA VAL A 111 -3.74 -2.46 -5.14
C VAL A 111 -3.04 -1.41 -4.27
N CYS A 112 -2.66 -1.82 -3.06
CA CYS A 112 -1.82 -1.05 -2.15
C CYS A 112 -0.38 -1.56 -2.28
N LEU A 113 0.53 -0.69 -2.73
CA LEU A 113 1.95 -0.99 -2.86
C LEU A 113 2.70 -0.35 -1.70
N LEU A 114 3.47 -1.13 -0.96
CA LEU A 114 4.26 -0.68 0.20
C LEU A 114 5.72 -0.56 -0.20
N HIS A 115 6.37 0.57 0.04
CA HIS A 115 7.75 0.76 -0.40
C HIS A 115 8.61 1.48 0.64
N MET A 116 9.92 1.31 0.48
CA MET A 116 10.95 2.11 1.14
C MET A 116 11.56 3.12 0.16
N ASP A 117 12.51 3.93 0.62
CA ASP A 117 13.28 4.82 -0.24
C ASP A 117 14.20 4.05 -1.20
N GLN A 118 15.15 3.31 -0.65
CA GLN A 118 16.19 2.62 -1.42
C GLN A 118 15.80 1.15 -1.70
N PRO A 119 16.19 0.60 -2.86
CA PRO A 119 16.09 -0.83 -3.10
C PRO A 119 17.00 -1.61 -2.15
N ASP A 120 16.76 -2.92 -2.04
CA ASP A 120 17.53 -3.86 -1.22
C ASP A 120 17.61 -3.50 0.28
N THR A 121 16.79 -2.57 0.74
CA THR A 121 16.68 -2.26 2.16
C THR A 121 15.76 -3.28 2.83
N GLU A 122 16.34 -4.07 3.75
CA GLU A 122 15.59 -5.09 4.47
C GLU A 122 14.90 -4.53 5.71
N ARG A 123 13.64 -4.90 5.90
CA ARG A 123 12.86 -4.46 7.06
C ARG A 123 11.57 -5.24 7.21
N ARG A 124 11.17 -5.52 8.45
CA ARG A 124 9.84 -6.06 8.76
C ARG A 124 8.82 -4.93 8.87
N PHE A 125 7.59 -5.22 8.45
CA PHE A 125 6.50 -4.28 8.53
C PHE A 125 5.19 -4.92 8.98
N ALA A 126 4.29 -4.07 9.44
CA ALA A 126 2.88 -4.39 9.62
C ALA A 126 2.02 -3.33 8.92
N LEU A 127 1.05 -3.76 8.13
CA LEU A 127 0.01 -2.93 7.55
C LEU A 127 -1.29 -3.18 8.31
N VAL A 128 -1.74 -2.17 9.07
CA VAL A 128 -3.04 -2.19 9.73
C VAL A 128 -4.04 -1.43 8.88
N ILE A 129 -5.08 -2.13 8.44
CA ILE A 129 -6.17 -1.58 7.64
C ILE A 129 -7.43 -1.54 8.52
N ARG A 130 -8.02 -0.36 8.66
CA ARG A 130 -9.27 -0.15 9.39
C ARG A 130 -10.35 0.38 8.46
N SER A 131 -11.52 -0.23 8.47
CA SER A 131 -12.62 0.10 7.56
C SER A 131 -13.96 0.19 8.29
N GLN A 132 -14.94 0.83 7.65
CA GLN A 132 -16.30 1.02 8.21
C GLN A 132 -17.16 -0.22 7.98
N THR A 133 -16.96 -0.88 6.84
CA THR A 133 -17.52 -2.19 6.48
C THR A 133 -16.37 -3.15 6.18
N PRO A 134 -16.60 -4.48 6.19
CA PRO A 134 -15.56 -5.43 5.85
C PRO A 134 -14.96 -5.15 4.47
N LEU A 135 -13.63 -5.22 4.37
CA LEU A 135 -12.96 -5.33 3.08
C LEU A 135 -13.05 -6.78 2.60
N TYR A 136 -13.19 -6.95 1.29
CA TYR A 136 -13.28 -8.25 0.64
C TYR A 136 -11.99 -8.55 -0.12
N ASP A 137 -11.75 -9.82 -0.41
CA ASP A 137 -10.68 -10.29 -1.31
C ASP A 137 -9.30 -9.65 -1.01
N ILE A 138 -8.91 -9.65 0.26
CA ILE A 138 -7.60 -9.14 0.70
C ILE A 138 -6.54 -10.19 0.34
N GLU A 139 -5.84 -9.97 -0.77
CA GLU A 139 -4.84 -10.89 -1.32
C GLU A 139 -3.44 -10.23 -1.19
N PRO A 140 -2.58 -10.70 -0.26
CA PRO A 140 -1.20 -10.25 -0.17
C PRO A 140 -0.31 -10.91 -1.22
N HIS A 141 0.52 -10.13 -1.90
CA HIS A 141 1.50 -10.57 -2.87
C HIS A 141 2.86 -9.98 -2.53
N GLN A 142 3.92 -10.75 -2.80
CA GLN A 142 5.31 -10.31 -2.55
C GLN A 142 5.50 -9.92 -1.07
N MET A 143 4.87 -10.64 -0.15
CA MET A 143 4.97 -10.47 1.30
C MET A 143 5.79 -11.64 1.88
N GLU A 144 7.11 -11.45 1.91
CA GLU A 144 8.07 -12.40 2.52
C GLU A 144 8.00 -12.42 4.04
#